data_AF-A0A1V6TN67-F1
#
_entry.id   AF-A0A1V6TN67-F1
#
_cell.length_a   1.000
_cell.length_b   1.000
_cell.length_c   1.000
_cell.angle_alpha   90.00
_cell.angle_beta   90.00
_cell.angle_gamma   90.00
#
_symmetry.space_group_name_H-M   'P 1'
#
loop_
_entity.id
_entity.type
_entity.pdbx_description
1 polymer ?
#
loop_
_entity_poly.entity_id
_entity_poly.type
_entity_poly.pdbx_seq_one_letter_code
_entity_poly.pdbx_strand_id
1 'polypeptide(L)'
;MCLSVVAIPTLSIPARHPPSATVPEYQVPGTPVAHLSHQWLDVYERGKSIFPPIAMISSAANAYLAWKLRDTLAPDVLGYSWSSLYFTAIGATLGIIPWTMTAMKDTNGQLKAHAVRDDAAAAEGNGEMVVSAQEKAMRAKQDEQVPQLMRDWAWLNLCRAAFPLVGGAMGFLGAIHLQSI
;
A
#
# COMPACT_ATOMS: atom_id res chain seq x y z
N MET A 1 -3.02 12.13 8.71
CA MET A 1 -3.53 13.05 7.66
C MET A 1 -2.50 13.21 6.53
N CYS A 2 -2.08 12.14 5.83
CA CYS A 2 -1.13 12.25 4.69
C CYS A 2 -1.35 11.24 3.55
N LEU A 3 -2.46 10.48 3.54
CA LEU A 3 -2.71 9.51 2.46
C LEU A 3 -3.28 10.17 1.18
N SER A 4 -3.80 11.40 1.26
CA SER A 4 -4.44 12.07 0.11
C SER A 4 -3.49 12.77 -0.87
N VAL A 5 -2.29 13.21 -0.46
CA VAL A 5 -1.46 14.05 -1.36
C VAL A 5 -0.66 13.23 -2.37
N VAL A 6 -0.34 11.97 -2.05
CA VAL A 6 0.50 11.13 -2.93
C VAL A 6 -0.32 10.35 -3.97
N ALA A 7 -1.55 9.96 -3.65
CA ALA A 7 -2.37 9.13 -4.54
C ALA A 7 -3.14 9.93 -5.61
N ILE A 8 -3.50 11.18 -5.31
CA ILE A 8 -4.33 12.00 -6.21
C ILE A 8 -3.59 12.36 -7.51
N PRO A 9 -2.31 12.78 -7.51
CA PRO A 9 -1.62 13.11 -8.76
C PRO A 9 -1.47 11.87 -9.66
N THR A 10 -1.22 10.69 -9.07
CA THR A 10 -0.96 9.46 -9.84
C THR A 10 -2.19 8.95 -10.58
N LEU A 11 -3.39 9.18 -10.02
CA LEU A 11 -4.67 8.85 -10.67
C LEU A 11 -5.08 9.87 -11.74
N SER A 12 -4.55 11.09 -11.69
CA SER A 12 -4.87 12.16 -12.64
C SER A 12 -3.83 12.36 -13.77
N ILE A 13 -2.66 11.73 -13.68
CA ILE A 13 -1.64 11.85 -14.73
C ILE A 13 -2.11 11.07 -15.97
N PRO A 14 -2.18 11.71 -17.16
CA PRO A 14 -2.51 11.02 -18.40
C PRO A 14 -1.55 9.86 -18.66
N ALA A 15 -2.02 8.83 -19.37
CA ALA A 15 -1.18 7.70 -19.78
C ALA A 15 0.16 8.17 -20.36
N ARG A 16 1.26 7.60 -19.87
CA ARG A 16 2.58 7.84 -20.44
C ARG A 16 2.59 7.19 -21.83
N HIS A 17 2.45 8.01 -22.85
CA HIS A 17 2.55 7.56 -24.23
C HIS A 17 4.03 7.45 -24.60
N PRO A 18 4.46 6.34 -25.24
CA PRO A 18 5.73 6.36 -25.95
C PRO A 18 5.67 7.44 -27.06
N PRO A 19 6.80 8.08 -27.42
CA PRO A 19 6.82 9.22 -28.36
C PRO A 19 6.24 8.96 -29.76
N SER A 20 5.86 7.71 -30.06
CA SER A 20 5.50 7.21 -31.39
C SER A 20 4.08 6.61 -31.49
N ALA A 21 3.23 6.70 -30.47
CA ALA A 21 1.87 6.11 -30.52
C ALA A 21 0.82 7.06 -31.13
N THR A 22 0.18 6.65 -32.22
CA THR A 22 -1.03 7.27 -32.79
C THR A 22 -2.28 6.67 -32.14
N VAL A 23 -3.23 7.53 -31.73
CA VAL A 23 -4.45 7.15 -31.00
C VAL A 23 -5.59 6.85 -31.98
N PRO A 24 -6.22 5.66 -31.94
CA PRO A 24 -7.46 5.40 -32.67
C PRO A 24 -8.68 5.98 -31.93
N GLU A 25 -9.57 6.62 -32.69
CA GLU A 25 -10.71 7.45 -32.26
C GLU A 25 -11.93 6.67 -31.70
N TYR A 26 -11.72 5.53 -31.03
CA TYR A 26 -12.83 4.83 -30.36
C TYR A 26 -12.38 4.28 -29.01
N GLN A 27 -12.21 5.18 -28.05
CA GLN A 27 -11.94 4.85 -26.66
C GLN A 27 -13.17 5.23 -25.84
N VAL A 28 -13.95 4.21 -25.44
CA VAL A 28 -14.96 4.35 -24.38
C VAL A 28 -14.26 5.00 -23.17
N PRO A 29 -14.84 6.04 -22.52
CA PRO A 29 -14.19 6.74 -21.42
C PRO A 29 -14.20 5.87 -20.17
N GLY A 30 -13.27 4.92 -20.13
CA GLY A 30 -12.90 4.10 -19.01
C GLY A 30 -11.41 3.83 -19.15
N THR A 31 -10.65 4.17 -18.12
CA THR A 31 -9.20 3.98 -18.10
C THR A 31 -8.84 2.51 -18.42
N PRO A 32 -7.99 2.21 -19.43
CA PRO A 32 -7.67 0.83 -19.79
C PRO A 32 -7.18 0.01 -18.59
N VAL A 33 -7.57 -1.27 -18.50
CA VAL A 33 -7.25 -2.15 -17.35
C VAL A 33 -5.73 -2.28 -17.14
N ALA A 34 -4.96 -2.31 -18.22
CA ALA A 34 -3.50 -2.26 -18.17
C ALA A 34 -3.03 -1.01 -17.42
N HIS A 35 -3.57 0.16 -17.76
CA HIS A 35 -3.22 1.43 -17.13
C HIS A 35 -3.54 1.44 -15.62
N LEU A 36 -4.71 0.91 -15.21
CA LEU A 36 -5.06 0.79 -13.78
C LEU A 36 -4.10 -0.13 -13.02
N SER A 37 -3.73 -1.26 -13.62
CA SER A 37 -2.81 -2.23 -13.01
C SER A 37 -1.40 -1.67 -12.87
N HIS A 38 -0.92 -0.92 -13.87
CA HIS A 38 0.36 -0.21 -13.80
C HIS A 38 0.34 0.91 -12.74
N GLN A 39 -0.71 1.74 -12.71
CA GLN A 39 -0.85 2.78 -11.68
C GLN A 39 -0.82 2.18 -10.27
N TRP A 40 -1.53 1.08 -10.07
CA TRP A 40 -1.50 0.35 -8.81
C TRP A 40 -0.09 -0.16 -8.47
N LEU A 41 0.63 -0.75 -9.43
CA LEU A 41 1.97 -1.30 -9.20
C LEU A 41 2.95 -0.19 -8.78
N ASP A 42 2.87 0.95 -9.44
CA ASP A 42 3.66 2.15 -9.15
C ASP A 42 3.40 2.68 -7.72
N VAL A 43 2.13 2.72 -7.31
CA VAL A 43 1.75 3.12 -5.94
C VAL A 43 2.24 2.09 -4.92
N TYR A 44 2.12 0.80 -5.23
CA TYR A 44 2.53 -0.30 -4.37
C TYR A 44 4.05 -0.31 -4.13
N GLU A 45 4.87 -0.23 -5.18
CA GLU A 45 6.33 -0.26 -5.06
C GLU A 45 6.86 0.96 -4.32
N ARG A 46 6.27 2.15 -4.55
CA ARG A 46 6.57 3.36 -3.75
C ARG A 46 6.23 3.17 -2.28
N GLY A 47 5.01 2.71 -1.99
CA GLY A 47 4.55 2.49 -0.62
C GLY A 47 5.41 1.47 0.12
N LYS A 48 5.76 0.36 -0.54
CA LYS A 48 6.65 -0.68 0.01
C LYS A 48 8.05 -0.15 0.36
N SER A 49 8.54 0.83 -0.37
CA SER A 49 9.85 1.46 -0.10
C SER A 49 9.78 2.50 1.03
N ILE A 50 8.70 3.28 1.11
CA ILE A 50 8.57 4.42 2.03
C ILE A 50 8.08 4.03 3.43
N PHE A 51 7.04 3.19 3.52
CA PHE A 51 6.35 2.97 4.80
C PHE A 51 7.14 2.13 5.82
N PRO A 52 7.87 1.06 5.44
CA PRO A 52 8.63 0.27 6.41
C PRO A 52 9.74 1.08 7.13
N PRO A 53 10.56 1.90 6.44
CA PRO A 53 11.52 2.78 7.13
C PRO A 53 10.87 3.73 8.13
N ILE A 54 9.74 4.36 7.78
CA ILE A 54 9.01 5.24 8.69
C ILE A 54 8.53 4.46 9.91
N ALA A 55 7.93 3.28 9.71
CA ALA A 55 7.47 2.42 10.78
C ALA A 55 8.61 2.00 11.73
N MET A 56 9.80 1.71 11.19
CA MET A 56 10.98 1.38 11.99
C MET A 56 11.46 2.56 12.84
N ILE A 57 11.55 3.77 12.27
CA ILE A 57 11.97 4.97 12.99
C ILE A 57 10.98 5.29 14.12
N SER A 58 9.67 5.27 13.83
CA SER A 58 8.64 5.48 14.85
C SER A 58 8.69 4.42 15.95
N SER A 59 8.94 3.16 15.60
CA SER A 59 9.07 2.08 16.57
C SER A 59 10.30 2.23 17.45
N ALA A 60 11.44 2.67 16.89
CA ALA A 60 12.65 2.96 17.64
C ALA A 60 12.44 4.10 18.67
N ALA A 61 11.71 5.15 18.29
CA ALA A 61 11.35 6.23 19.20
C ALA A 61 10.49 5.74 20.38
N ASN A 62 9.47 4.92 20.09
CA ASN A 62 8.63 4.32 21.14
C ASN A 62 9.43 3.34 22.02
N ALA A 63 10.38 2.59 21.45
CA ALA A 63 11.24 1.68 22.20
C ALA A 63 12.15 2.44 23.18
N TYR A 64 12.68 3.59 22.76
CA TYR A 64 13.44 4.48 23.63
C TYR A 64 12.59 5.00 24.80
N LEU A 65 11.35 5.43 24.54
CA LEU A 65 10.42 5.87 25.58
C LEU A 65 10.06 4.75 26.55
N ALA A 66 9.80 3.54 26.04
CA ALA A 66 9.54 2.35 26.84
C ALA A 66 10.70 2.05 27.80
N TRP A 67 11.94 2.18 27.31
CA TRP A 67 13.14 1.98 28.11
C TRP A 67 13.33 3.09 29.14
N LYS A 68 13.11 4.35 28.75
CA LYS A 68 13.35 5.51 29.63
C LYS A 68 12.34 5.59 30.77
N LEU A 69 11.10 5.19 30.54
CA LEU A 69 9.98 5.28 31.48
C LEU A 69 9.69 3.95 32.21
N ARG A 70 10.56 2.95 32.07
CA ARG A 70 10.36 1.62 32.67
C ARG A 70 10.30 1.63 34.21
N ASP A 71 11.00 2.58 34.84
CA ASP A 71 11.13 2.69 36.30
C ASP A 71 10.25 3.81 36.88
N THR A 72 9.49 4.53 36.04
CA THR A 72 8.59 5.61 36.46
C THR A 72 7.20 5.08 36.79
N LEU A 73 6.50 5.71 37.76
CA LEU A 73 5.11 5.37 38.05
C LEU A 73 4.27 5.45 36.76
N ALA A 74 3.58 4.35 36.48
CA ALA A 74 2.73 4.24 35.30
C ALA A 74 1.56 5.23 35.39
N PRO A 75 1.10 5.78 34.25
CA PRO A 75 -0.09 6.61 34.24
C PRO A 75 -1.31 5.68 34.30
N ASP A 76 -2.41 6.11 34.92
CA ASP A 76 -3.65 5.31 35.00
C ASP A 76 -4.43 5.33 33.67
N VAL A 77 -3.73 5.10 32.56
CA VAL A 77 -4.24 5.16 31.21
C VAL A 77 -4.66 3.76 30.81
N LEU A 78 -5.97 3.50 30.91
CA LEU A 78 -6.57 2.21 30.58
C LEU A 78 -5.98 1.02 31.37
N GLY A 79 -5.36 1.28 32.53
CA GLY A 79 -4.71 0.27 33.37
C GLY A 79 -3.38 -0.28 32.82
N TYR A 80 -2.74 0.40 31.85
CA TYR A 80 -1.47 -0.04 31.26
C TYR A 80 -0.24 0.57 31.94
N SER A 81 0.84 -0.22 32.01
CA SER A 81 2.18 0.33 32.30
C SER A 81 2.73 1.13 31.10
N TRP A 82 3.66 2.05 31.35
CA TRP A 82 4.39 2.76 30.28
C TRP A 82 4.98 1.80 29.25
N SER A 83 5.63 0.73 29.72
CA SER A 83 6.22 -0.28 28.85
C SER A 83 5.16 -0.99 28.00
N SER A 84 4.04 -1.41 28.60
CA SER A 84 2.94 -2.05 27.86
C SER A 84 2.40 -1.13 26.76
N LEU A 85 2.16 0.14 27.08
CA LEU A 85 1.62 1.13 26.13
C LEU A 85 2.53 1.32 24.91
N TYR A 86 3.84 1.52 25.13
CA TYR A 86 4.79 1.70 24.04
C TYR A 86 5.10 0.40 23.27
N PHE A 87 5.11 -0.76 23.93
CA PHE A 87 5.24 -2.05 23.22
C PHE A 87 4.01 -2.35 22.35
N THR A 88 2.79 -2.03 22.81
CA THR A 88 1.59 -2.11 21.97
C THR A 88 1.68 -1.16 20.78
N ALA A 89 2.19 0.07 20.98
CA ALA A 89 2.40 1.02 19.88
C ALA A 89 3.39 0.49 18.83
N ILE A 90 4.50 -0.11 19.27
CA ILE A 90 5.50 -0.75 18.39
C ILE A 90 4.87 -1.94 17.65
N GLY A 91 4.21 -2.85 18.37
CA GLY A 91 3.60 -4.04 17.79
C GLY A 91 2.53 -3.68 16.76
N ALA A 92 1.67 -2.71 17.06
CA ALA A 92 0.69 -2.20 16.12
C ALA A 92 1.35 -1.57 14.89
N THR A 93 2.39 -0.75 15.06
CA THR A 93 3.08 -0.06 13.95
C THR A 93 3.82 -1.03 13.04
N LEU A 94 4.56 -2.00 13.59
CA LEU A 94 5.30 -3.00 12.81
C LEU A 94 4.41 -4.12 12.25
N GLY A 95 3.23 -4.33 12.84
CA GLY A 95 2.23 -5.31 12.40
C GLY A 95 1.77 -5.11 10.95
N ILE A 96 1.98 -3.92 10.37
CA ILE A 96 1.73 -3.66 8.95
C ILE A 96 2.53 -4.61 8.03
N ILE A 97 3.76 -4.98 8.42
CA ILE A 97 4.67 -5.77 7.60
C ILE A 97 4.14 -7.20 7.45
N PRO A 98 3.92 -7.97 8.54
CA PRO A 98 3.37 -9.32 8.42
C PRO A 98 1.96 -9.33 7.81
N TRP A 99 1.12 -8.32 8.07
CA TRP A 99 -0.18 -8.20 7.41
C TRP A 99 -0.06 -8.10 5.89
N THR A 100 0.85 -7.25 5.40
CA THR A 100 1.07 -7.07 3.96
C THR A 100 1.64 -8.33 3.31
N MET A 101 2.55 -9.03 4.00
CA MET A 101 3.20 -10.24 3.47
C MET A 101 2.31 -11.48 3.48
N THR A 102 1.26 -11.51 4.30
CA THR A 102 0.36 -12.66 4.45
C THR A 102 -1.01 -12.37 3.86
N ALA A 103 -1.78 -11.47 4.48
CA ALA A 103 -3.17 -11.19 4.11
C ALA A 103 -3.32 -10.54 2.72
N MET A 104 -2.32 -9.78 2.27
CA MET A 104 -2.36 -9.13 0.95
C MET A 104 -1.59 -9.87 -0.14
N LYS A 105 -0.96 -11.01 0.18
CA LYS A 105 -0.03 -11.70 -0.72
C LYS A 105 -0.69 -12.07 -2.05
N ASP A 106 -1.85 -12.70 -1.98
CA ASP A 106 -2.53 -13.26 -3.16
C ASP A 106 -3.08 -12.14 -4.04
N THR A 107 -3.77 -11.15 -3.46
CA THR A 107 -4.29 -9.99 -4.19
C THR A 107 -3.16 -9.18 -4.84
N ASN A 108 -2.06 -8.92 -4.11
CA ASN A 108 -0.91 -8.21 -4.67
C ASN A 108 -0.22 -9.02 -5.78
N GLY A 109 -0.15 -10.35 -5.62
CA GLY A 109 0.44 -11.23 -6.63
C GLY A 109 -0.33 -11.22 -7.94
N GLN A 110 -1.66 -11.33 -7.87
CA GLN A 110 -2.54 -11.28 -9.04
C GLN A 110 -2.45 -9.93 -9.75
N LEU A 111 -2.58 -8.82 -9.01
CA LEU A 111 -2.48 -7.48 -9.57
C LEU A 111 -1.11 -7.18 -10.20
N LYS A 112 -0.03 -7.67 -9.59
CA LYS A 112 1.32 -7.57 -10.16
C LYS A 112 1.45 -8.39 -11.44
N ALA A 113 0.87 -9.58 -11.49
CA ALA A 113 0.85 -10.39 -12.71
C ALA A 113 0.10 -9.67 -13.85
N HIS A 114 -1.03 -9.01 -13.56
CA HIS A 114 -1.75 -8.20 -14.55
C HIS A 114 -0.93 -7.01 -15.04
N ALA A 115 -0.24 -6.30 -14.13
CA ALA A 115 0.56 -5.14 -14.49
C ALA A 115 1.76 -5.50 -15.37
N VAL A 116 2.47 -6.58 -15.07
CA VAL A 116 3.73 -6.93 -15.77
C VAL A 116 3.49 -7.76 -17.05
N ARG A 117 2.27 -8.30 -17.25
CA ARG A 117 1.91 -9.13 -18.41
C ARG A 117 2.21 -8.46 -19.75
N ASP A 118 1.97 -7.15 -19.85
CA ASP A 118 2.14 -6.39 -21.09
C ASP A 118 3.55 -5.78 -21.23
N ASP A 119 4.29 -5.59 -20.12
CA ASP A 119 5.69 -5.15 -20.12
C ASP A 119 6.63 -6.19 -20.72
N ALA A 120 6.37 -7.48 -20.47
CA ALA A 120 7.17 -8.58 -21.01
C ALA A 120 7.14 -8.63 -22.54
N ALA A 121 6.00 -8.29 -23.15
CA ALA A 121 5.85 -8.25 -24.61
C ALA A 121 6.50 -7.00 -25.24
N ALA A 122 6.53 -5.87 -24.52
CA ALA A 122 7.13 -4.63 -25.00
C ALA A 122 8.67 -4.62 -24.89
N ALA A 123 9.24 -5.32 -23.90
CA ALA A 123 10.68 -5.38 -23.66
C ALA A 123 11.45 -6.22 -24.69
N GLU A 124 10.80 -7.17 -25.37
CA GLU A 124 11.44 -8.05 -26.35
C GLU A 124 11.59 -7.44 -27.76
N GLY A 125 11.20 -6.18 -27.98
CA GLY A 125 11.40 -5.49 -29.26
C GLY A 125 10.63 -6.10 -30.45
N ASN A 126 9.84 -7.14 -30.22
CA ASN A 126 8.92 -7.72 -31.19
C ASN A 126 7.65 -6.88 -31.19
N GLY A 127 7.68 -5.81 -31.98
CA GLY A 127 6.51 -5.00 -32.30
C GLY A 127 5.34 -5.92 -32.63
N GLU A 128 4.26 -5.76 -31.86
CA GLU A 128 2.97 -6.37 -32.14
C GLU A 128 3.07 -7.89 -32.39
N MET A 129 3.48 -8.66 -31.37
CA MET A 129 3.11 -10.08 -31.36
C MET A 129 1.61 -10.15 -31.66
N VAL A 130 1.25 -10.79 -32.77
CA VAL A 130 -0.14 -11.07 -33.15
C VAL A 130 -0.65 -12.06 -32.10
N VAL A 131 -1.07 -11.52 -30.96
CA VAL A 131 -1.71 -12.27 -29.88
C VAL A 131 -2.91 -12.90 -30.54
N SER A 132 -2.97 -14.23 -30.49
CA SER A 132 -4.05 -14.98 -31.13
C SER A 132 -5.40 -14.46 -30.61
N ALA A 133 -6.45 -14.54 -31.42
CA ALA A 133 -7.78 -14.13 -30.99
C ALA A 133 -8.21 -14.86 -29.70
N GLN A 134 -7.75 -16.10 -29.53
CA GLN A 134 -7.98 -16.91 -28.33
C GLN A 134 -7.25 -16.36 -27.09
N GLU A 135 -5.99 -15.96 -27.23
CA GLU A 135 -5.25 -15.31 -26.13
C GLU A 135 -5.83 -13.93 -25.79
N LYS A 136 -6.26 -13.14 -26.79
CA LYS A 136 -6.96 -11.86 -26.53
C LYS A 136 -8.26 -12.07 -25.76
N ALA A 137 -9.05 -13.08 -26.10
CA ALA A 137 -10.28 -13.43 -25.38
C ALA A 137 -10.00 -13.92 -23.95
N MET A 138 -8.95 -14.72 -23.76
CA MET A 138 -8.52 -15.15 -22.42
C MET A 138 -8.06 -13.98 -21.56
N ARG A 139 -7.30 -13.03 -22.13
CA ARG A 139 -6.87 -11.81 -21.45
C ARG A 139 -8.05 -10.93 -21.06
N ALA A 140 -9.01 -10.72 -21.96
CA ALA A 140 -10.23 -9.96 -21.66
C ALA A 140 -10.98 -10.55 -20.45
N LYS A 141 -11.12 -11.88 -20.39
CA LYS A 141 -11.77 -12.57 -19.26
C LYS A 141 -10.99 -12.44 -17.95
N GLN A 142 -9.66 -12.40 -18.01
CA GLN A 142 -8.82 -12.14 -16.83
C GLN A 142 -8.94 -10.68 -16.38
N ASP A 143 -8.99 -9.75 -17.33
CA ASP A 143 -9.04 -8.31 -17.07
C ASP A 143 -10.37 -7.88 -16.43
N GLU A 144 -11.45 -8.64 -16.64
CA GLU A 144 -12.72 -8.49 -15.91
C GLU A 144 -12.57 -8.64 -14.38
N GLN A 145 -11.53 -9.35 -13.90
CA GLN A 145 -11.30 -9.57 -12.47
C GLN A 145 -10.54 -8.42 -11.80
N VAL A 146 -9.86 -7.57 -12.58
CA VAL A 146 -9.01 -6.49 -12.05
C VAL A 146 -9.80 -5.48 -11.20
N PRO A 147 -11.00 -5.01 -11.58
CA PRO A 147 -11.80 -4.13 -10.74
C PRO A 147 -12.15 -4.73 -9.37
N GLN A 148 -12.44 -6.04 -9.33
CA GLN A 148 -12.72 -6.75 -8.09
C GLN A 148 -11.45 -6.85 -7.23
N LEU A 149 -10.32 -7.22 -7.83
CA LEU A 149 -9.03 -7.26 -7.13
C LEU A 149 -8.61 -5.89 -6.58
N MET A 150 -8.88 -4.81 -7.31
CA MET A 150 -8.66 -3.43 -6.83
C MET A 150 -9.52 -3.12 -5.62
N ARG A 151 -10.79 -3.55 -5.62
CA ARG A 151 -11.71 -3.38 -4.49
C ARG A 151 -11.24 -4.16 -3.26
N ASP A 152 -10.85 -5.41 -3.45
CA ASP A 152 -10.33 -6.26 -2.37
C ASP A 152 -9.03 -5.67 -1.80
N TRP A 153 -8.14 -5.22 -2.68
CA TRP A 153 -6.92 -4.52 -2.29
C TRP A 153 -7.21 -3.25 -1.48
N ALA A 154 -8.22 -2.46 -1.88
CA ALA A 154 -8.63 -1.26 -1.16
C ALA A 154 -9.13 -1.62 0.26
N TRP A 155 -9.95 -2.66 0.41
CA TRP A 155 -10.40 -3.12 1.72
C TRP A 155 -9.26 -3.59 2.61
N LEU A 156 -8.36 -4.40 2.06
CA LEU A 156 -7.18 -4.89 2.79
C LEU A 156 -6.26 -3.74 3.22
N ASN A 157 -6.14 -2.68 2.41
CA ASN A 157 -5.41 -1.48 2.79
C ASN A 157 -6.11 -0.68 3.88
N LEU A 158 -7.43 -0.64 3.91
CA LEU A 158 -8.14 0.00 5.02
C LEU A 158 -7.89 -0.75 6.33
N CYS A 159 -7.97 -2.08 6.32
CA CYS A 159 -7.59 -2.90 7.48
C CYS A 159 -6.14 -2.64 7.88
N ARG A 160 -5.23 -2.58 6.91
CA ARG A 160 -3.81 -2.25 7.13
C ARG A 160 -3.64 -0.86 7.77
N ALA A 161 -4.47 0.12 7.44
CA ALA A 161 -4.39 1.47 7.97
C ALA A 161 -4.81 1.57 9.45
N ALA A 162 -5.57 0.59 9.98
CA ALA A 162 -5.91 0.54 11.39
C ALA A 162 -4.68 0.35 12.29
N PHE A 163 -3.69 -0.42 11.84
CA PHE A 163 -2.45 -0.70 12.56
C PHE A 163 -1.64 0.56 12.93
N PRO A 164 -1.20 1.41 11.97
CA PRO A 164 -0.47 2.64 12.30
C PRO A 164 -1.38 3.67 13.00
N LEU A 165 -2.70 3.61 12.82
CA LEU A 165 -3.62 4.48 13.55
C LEU A 165 -3.64 4.13 15.04
N VAL A 166 -3.75 2.84 15.38
CA VAL A 166 -3.66 2.36 16.76
C VAL A 166 -2.28 2.67 17.34
N GLY A 167 -1.20 2.40 16.59
CA GLY A 167 0.17 2.72 17.02
C GLY A 167 0.36 4.20 17.33
N GLY A 168 -0.12 5.07 16.44
CA GLY A 168 -0.08 6.53 16.61
C GLY A 168 -0.93 7.02 17.78
N ALA A 169 -2.14 6.48 17.96
CA ALA A 169 -3.01 6.84 19.08
C ALA A 169 -2.38 6.46 20.42
N MET A 170 -1.82 5.25 20.53
CA MET A 170 -1.14 4.80 21.74
C MET A 170 0.09 5.65 22.06
N GLY A 171 0.95 5.94 21.06
CA GLY A 171 2.10 6.82 21.25
C GLY A 171 1.71 8.25 21.65
N PHE A 172 0.63 8.79 21.07
CA PHE A 172 0.11 10.11 21.40
C PHE A 172 -0.47 10.18 22.82
N LEU A 173 -1.27 9.20 23.23
CA LEU A 173 -1.77 9.09 24.61
C LEU A 173 -0.61 9.04 25.60
N GLY A 174 0.42 8.24 25.32
CA GLY A 174 1.63 8.20 26.13
C GLY A 174 2.30 9.57 26.26
N ALA A 175 2.41 10.32 25.16
CA ALA A 175 3.02 11.65 25.17
C ALA A 175 2.23 12.67 25.99
N ILE A 176 0.89 12.68 25.91
CA ILE A 176 0.05 13.61 26.69
C ILE A 176 0.18 13.34 28.19
N HIS A 177 0.07 12.07 28.57
CA HIS A 177 0.13 11.72 29.99
C HIS A 177 1.52 11.90 30.59
N LEU A 178 2.58 11.87 29.76
CA LEU A 178 3.93 12.18 30.20
C LEU A 178 4.11 13.66 30.58
N GLN A 179 3.39 14.58 29.94
CA GLN A 179 3.44 16.01 30.27
C GLN A 179 2.70 16.37 31.56
N SER A 180 1.93 15.44 32.12
CA SER A 180 1.09 15.66 33.31
C SER A 180 1.78 15.20 34.62
N ILE A 181 3.02 14.72 34.55
CA ILE A 181 3.86 14.26 35.66
C ILE A 181 5.03 15.23 35.83
#